data_AF-A0A1F9LYV4-F1
#
_entry.id   AF-A0A1F9LYV4-F1
#
_cell.length_a   1.000
_cell.length_b   1.000
_cell.length_c   1.000
_cell.angle_alpha   90.00
_cell.angle_beta   90.00
_cell.angle_gamma   90.00
#
_symmetry.space_group_name_H-M   'P 1'
#
loop_
_entity.id
_entity.type
_entity.pdbx_description
1 polymer ?
#
loop_
_entity_poly.entity_id
_entity_poly.type
_entity_poly.pdbx_seq_one_letter_code
_entity_poly.pdbx_strand_id
1 'polypeptide(L)' 'MPEKTVCHCFGYTEDAIANEVRRHGRSLIMARIVADKKAGRCECHEKNPSGR' A
#
# COMPACT_ATOMS: atom_id res chain seq x y z
N MET A 1 15.50 0.72 -11.50
CA MET A 1 14.07 0.60 -11.86
C MET A 1 13.31 1.28 -10.73
N PRO A 2 12.49 2.31 -10.98
CA PRO A 2 11.91 3.07 -9.89
C PRO A 2 10.89 2.20 -9.14
N GLU A 3 11.12 2.03 -7.85
CA GLU A 3 10.27 1.28 -6.93
C GLU A 3 8.93 1.99 -6.86
N LYS A 4 7.92 1.48 -7.58
CA LYS A 4 6.58 2.09 -7.57
C LYS A 4 6.00 1.93 -6.16
N THR A 5 5.94 3.05 -5.45
CA THR A 5 5.25 3.13 -4.17
C THR A 5 3.76 3.04 -4.44
N VAL A 6 3.13 1.98 -3.93
CA VAL A 6 1.69 1.74 -4.06
C VAL A 6 0.93 2.46 -2.95
N CYS A 7 1.51 2.56 -1.75
CA CYS A 7 0.91 3.30 -0.65
C CYS A 7 1.95 4.19 0.04
N HIS A 8 1.79 5.51 -0.09
CA HIS A 8 2.64 6.49 0.58
C HIS A 8 2.35 6.60 2.09
N CYS A 9 1.14 6.28 2.55
CA CYS A 9 0.81 6.29 3.99
C CYS A 9 1.68 5.31 4.79
N PHE A 10 1.91 4.12 4.21
CA PHE A 10 2.56 2.98 4.87
C PHE A 10 3.89 2.56 4.22
N GLY A 11 4.29 3.22 3.13
CA GLY A 11 5.54 2.92 2.42
C GLY A 11 5.53 1.60 1.65
N TYR A 12 4.35 1.06 1.31
CA TYR A 12 4.27 -0.20 0.56
C TYR A 12 4.64 0.00 -0.89
N THR A 13 5.54 -0.85 -1.39
CA THR A 13 5.96 -0.89 -2.79
C THR A 13 5.32 -2.06 -3.54
N GLU A 14 5.30 -1.94 -4.87
CA GLU A 14 4.78 -2.99 -5.75
C GLU A 14 5.55 -4.31 -5.56
N ASP A 15 6.87 -4.25 -5.38
CA ASP A 15 7.71 -5.41 -5.07
C ASP A 15 7.37 -6.06 -3.73
N ALA A 16 7.07 -5.26 -2.70
CA ALA A 16 6.66 -5.79 -1.40
C ALA A 16 5.34 -6.58 -1.53
N ILE A 17 4.37 -6.02 -2.27
CA ILE A 17 3.09 -6.69 -2.56
C ILE A 17 3.34 -7.97 -3.37
N ALA A 18 4.15 -7.91 -4.42
CA ALA A 18 4.43 -9.06 -5.27
C ALA A 18 5.15 -10.18 -4.51
N ASN A 19 6.14 -9.84 -3.68
CA ASN A 19 6.85 -10.79 -2.84
C ASN A 19 5.92 -11.42 -1.80
N GLU A 20 5.06 -10.63 -1.18
CA GLU A 20 4.09 -11.14 -0.22
C GLU A 20 3.07 -12.09 -0.87
N VAL A 21 2.53 -11.74 -2.05
CA VAL A 21 1.65 -12.62 -2.82
C VAL A 21 2.35 -13.93 -3.15
N ARG A 22 3.63 -13.90 -3.54
CA ARG A 22 4.40 -15.12 -3.79
C ARG A 22 4.59 -15.96 -2.53
N ARG A 23 4.75 -15.34 -1.36
CA ARG A 23 4.98 -16.05 -0.08
C ARG A 23 3.69 -16.60 0.54
N HIS A 24 2.59 -15.87 0.45
CA HIS A 24 1.34 -16.17 1.16
C HIS A 24 0.20 -16.60 0.23
N GLY A 25 0.39 -16.54 -1.08
CA GLY A 25 -0.63 -16.80 -2.10
C GLY A 25 -1.68 -15.69 -2.26
N ARG A 26 -1.63 -14.64 -1.42
CA ARG A 26 -2.55 -13.50 -1.45
C ARG A 26 -1.87 -12.24 -0.92
N SER A 27 -2.32 -11.07 -1.35
CA SER A 27 -1.81 -9.79 -0.83
C SER A 27 -2.55 -9.41 0.46
N LEU A 28 -1.89 -9.60 1.58
CA LEU A 28 -2.33 -9.09 2.88
C LEU A 28 -2.11 -7.58 2.97
N ILE A 29 -1.06 -7.05 2.35
CA ILE A 29 -0.79 -5.62 2.22
C ILE A 29 -1.97 -4.90 1.57
N MET A 30 -2.50 -5.40 0.45
CA MET A 30 -3.68 -4.79 -0.17
C MET A 30 -4.90 -4.84 0.75
N ALA A 31 -5.14 -5.97 1.43
CA ALA A 31 -6.23 -6.08 2.39
C ALA A 31 -6.06 -5.07 3.55
N ARG A 32 -4.81 -4.86 4.01
CA ARG A 32 -4.44 -3.90 5.05
C ARG A 32 -4.68 -2.47 4.59
N ILE A 33 -4.21 -2.10 3.40
CA ILE A 33 -4.41 -0.77 2.80
C ILE A 33 -5.90 -0.45 2.71
N VAL A 34 -6.72 -1.39 2.23
CA VAL A 34 -8.18 -1.20 2.12
C VAL A 34 -8.82 -1.05 3.51
N ALA A 35 -8.45 -1.88 4.47
CA ALA A 35 -8.96 -1.81 5.84
C ALA A 35 -8.58 -0.50 6.53
N ASP A 36 -7.33 -0.06 6.41
CA ASP A 36 -6.84 1.18 7.01
C ASP A 36 -7.39 2.43 6.32
N LYS A 37 -7.58 2.38 5.00
CA LYS A 37 -8.29 3.43 4.26
C LYS A 37 -9.74 3.56 4.76
N LYS A 38 -10.44 2.44 4.94
CA LYS A 38 -11.81 2.42 5.46
C LYS A 38 -11.87 2.87 6.93
N ALA A 39 -10.84 2.57 7.71
CA ALA A 39 -10.71 3.02 9.10
C ALA A 39 -10.29 4.49 9.25
N GLY A 40 -10.02 5.21 8.15
CA GLY A 40 -9.57 6.60 8.18
C GLY A 40 -8.13 6.77 8.68
N ARG A 41 -7.33 5.70 8.70
CA ARG A 41 -5.93 5.71 9.15
C ARG A 41 -4.93 6.08 8.06
N CYS A 42 -5.39 6.25 6.82
CA CYS A 42 -4.52 6.68 5.72
C CYS A 42 -4.58 8.19 5.58
N GLU A 43 -3.43 8.83 5.69
CA GLU A 43 -3.24 10.26 5.44
C GLU A 43 -2.97 10.50 3.95
N CYS A 44 -3.74 9.86 3.05
CA CYS A 44 -3.57 10.00 1.60
C CYS A 44 -3.55 11.47 1.18
N HIS A 45 -4.34 12.30 1.84
CA HIS A 45 -4.48 13.71 1.50
C HIS A 45 -3.22 14.55 1.82
N GLU A 46 -2.35 14.08 2.72
CA GLU A 46 -1.07 14.74 3.05
C GLU A 46 0.13 14.00 2.47
N LYS A 47 0.13 12.67 2.54
CA LYS A 47 1.28 11.82 2.17
C LYS A 47 1.27 11.37 0.71
N ASN A 48 0.12 11.33 0.04
CA ASN A 48 0.10 11.01 -1.39
C ASN A 48 0.40 12.29 -2.18
N PRO A 49 1.46 12.35 -3.01
CA PRO A 49 1.70 13.50 -3.89
C PRO A 49 0.54 13.78 -4.86
N SER A 50 -0.35 12.81 -5.06
CA SER A 50 -1.58 12.96 -5.85
C SER A 50 -2.75 13.58 -5.08
N GLY A 51 -2.67 13.62 -3.73
CA GLY A 51 -3.69 14.13 -2.80
C GLY A 51 -4.96 13.27 -2.67
N ARG A 52 -5.02 12.06 -3.26
CA ARG A 52 -6.23 11.22 -3.34
C ARG A 52 -5.88 9.73 -3.36
#